data_AF-A0A958MF97-F1
#
_entry.id   AF-A0A958MF97-F1
#
_cell.length_a   1.000
_cell.length_b   1.000
_cell.length_c   1.000
_cell.angle_alpha   90.00
_cell.angle_beta   90.00
_cell.angle_gamma   90.00
#
_symmetry.space_group_name_H-M   'P 1'
#
loop_
_entity.id
_entity.type
_entity.pdbx_description
1 polymer ?
#
loop_
_entity_poly.entity_id
_entity_poly.type
_entity_poly.pdbx_seq_one_letter_code
_entity_poly.pdbx_strand_id
1 'polypeptide(L)'
;MFLRFFIFSLVFFNLSLAYSDYKLKNFTPGEYIRNSGTDDQCGGEGYFSITEDFGYPQLNLGVHVLDIRNRTEEIEDNLKEGCVYKSQDKVEVVGDTTVLTFKSEHRCQGKYVSTLTKKMTIVKDNLSLHVAQLGEDKFDFRCTWIIPKRKIDSKNRPGK
;
A
#
# COMPACT_ATOMS: atom_id res chain seq x y z
N MET A 1 10.32 -7.50 -43.62
CA MET A 1 10.09 -6.24 -42.87
C MET A 1 9.08 -6.47 -41.74
N PHE A 2 9.39 -7.32 -40.75
CA PHE A 2 8.48 -7.60 -39.60
C PHE A 2 9.24 -7.92 -38.29
N LEU A 3 10.55 -7.64 -38.23
CA LEU A 3 11.43 -8.05 -37.13
C LEU A 3 11.96 -6.88 -36.30
N ARG A 4 11.22 -5.77 -36.22
CA ARG A 4 11.63 -4.57 -35.45
C ARG A 4 10.64 -4.12 -34.37
N PHE A 5 9.43 -4.70 -34.29
CA PHE A 5 8.43 -4.30 -33.29
C PHE A 5 8.49 -5.09 -31.98
N PHE A 6 9.17 -6.25 -31.95
CA PHE A 6 9.18 -7.11 -30.76
C PHE A 6 10.21 -6.71 -29.69
N ILE A 7 11.24 -5.95 -30.04
CA ILE A 7 12.32 -5.59 -29.11
C ILE A 7 11.95 -4.36 -28.26
N PHE A 8 11.08 -3.47 -28.75
CA PHE A 8 10.65 -2.31 -27.97
C PHE A 8 9.73 -2.66 -26.79
N SER A 9 8.96 -3.76 -26.86
CA SER A 9 8.03 -4.12 -25.77
C SER A 9 8.72 -4.72 -24.54
N LEU A 10 9.91 -5.31 -24.70
CA LEU A 10 10.67 -5.93 -23.60
C LEU A 10 11.48 -4.92 -22.78
N VAL A 11 11.82 -3.76 -23.35
CA VAL A 11 12.57 -2.71 -22.64
C VAL A 11 11.66 -1.89 -21.72
N PHE A 12 10.39 -1.67 -22.10
CA PHE A 12 9.44 -0.94 -21.26
C PHE A 12 8.99 -1.70 -20.00
N PHE A 13 9.00 -3.03 -20.01
CA PHE A 13 8.61 -3.84 -18.84
C PHE A 13 9.70 -3.95 -17.76
N ASN A 14 10.97 -3.70 -18.10
CA ASN A 14 12.07 -3.75 -17.12
C ASN A 14 12.27 -2.41 -16.39
N LEU A 15 11.92 -1.28 -17.02
CA LEU A 15 12.02 0.04 -16.40
C LEU A 15 10.95 0.29 -15.32
N SER A 16 9.77 -0.32 -15.44
CA SER A 16 8.68 -0.15 -14.47
C SER A 16 8.97 -0.78 -13.11
N LEU A 17 9.65 -1.94 -13.07
CA LEU A 17 10.03 -2.60 -11.82
C LEU A 17 11.16 -1.87 -11.08
N ALA A 18 12.13 -1.29 -11.80
CA ALA A 18 13.18 -0.46 -11.18
C ALA A 18 12.64 0.91 -10.70
N TYR A 19 11.61 1.45 -11.36
CA TYR A 19 11.03 2.75 -11.03
C TYR A 19 10.11 2.70 -9.80
N SER A 20 9.35 1.62 -9.60
CA SER A 20 8.55 1.42 -8.37
C SER A 20 9.43 1.37 -7.13
N ASP A 21 10.59 0.70 -7.26
CA ASP A 21 11.58 0.57 -6.20
C ASP A 21 12.19 1.94 -5.82
N TYR A 22 12.44 2.81 -6.80
CA TYR A 22 12.97 4.17 -6.56
C TYR A 22 11.94 5.12 -5.91
N LYS A 23 10.66 5.09 -6.32
CA LYS A 23 9.65 5.99 -5.72
C LYS A 23 9.25 5.59 -4.30
N LEU A 24 9.22 4.30 -3.99
CA LEU A 24 9.02 3.83 -2.61
C LEU A 24 10.23 4.14 -1.72
N LYS A 25 11.47 4.05 -2.25
CA LYS A 25 12.69 4.46 -1.53
C LYS A 25 12.78 5.96 -1.24
N ASN A 26 12.15 6.81 -2.06
CA ASN A 26 12.08 8.25 -1.84
C ASN A 26 10.83 8.69 -1.08
N PHE A 27 9.93 7.77 -0.77
CA PHE A 27 8.84 8.05 0.16
C PHE A 27 9.48 8.31 1.53
N THR A 28 9.24 9.48 2.11
CA THR A 28 9.86 9.84 3.39
C THR A 28 8.89 9.52 4.53
N PRO A 29 9.20 8.53 5.39
CA PRO A 29 8.54 8.35 6.68
C PRO A 29 8.43 9.68 7.43
N GLY A 30 7.34 9.89 8.16
CA GLY A 30 7.09 11.18 8.80
C GLY A 30 5.83 11.19 9.65
N GLU A 31 5.54 12.35 10.23
CA GLU A 31 4.29 12.60 10.92
C GLU A 31 3.17 12.85 9.90
N TYR A 32 1.97 12.34 10.19
CA TYR A 32 0.80 12.51 9.36
C TYR A 32 -0.37 12.94 10.22
N ILE A 33 -1.14 13.90 9.72
CA ILE A 33 -2.35 14.37 10.38
C ILE A 33 -3.54 13.73 9.66
N ARG A 34 -4.38 13.01 10.41
CA ARG A 34 -5.60 12.44 9.85
C ARG A 34 -6.54 13.58 9.46
N ASN A 35 -6.99 13.56 8.22
CA ASN A 35 -7.91 14.54 7.65
C ASN A 35 -9.35 14.00 7.58
N SER A 36 -9.56 12.68 7.50
CA SER A 36 -10.89 12.06 7.56
C SER A 36 -10.84 10.61 8.05
N GLY A 37 -11.99 10.13 8.53
CA GLY A 37 -12.18 8.80 9.13
C GLY A 37 -12.05 8.80 10.66
N THR A 38 -12.39 7.68 11.29
CA THR A 38 -12.43 7.54 12.75
C THR A 38 -11.16 6.87 13.30
N ASP A 39 -10.87 7.05 14.59
CA ASP A 39 -9.66 6.49 15.22
C ASP A 39 -9.63 4.95 15.17
N ASP A 40 -10.77 4.29 15.35
CA ASP A 40 -10.90 2.83 15.29
C ASP A 40 -10.65 2.27 13.89
N GLN A 41 -11.03 3.02 12.85
CA GLN A 41 -10.89 2.60 11.47
C GLN A 41 -9.54 2.94 10.87
N CYS A 42 -9.02 4.12 11.20
CA CYS A 42 -7.85 4.70 10.56
C CYS A 42 -6.59 4.65 11.44
N GLY A 43 -6.74 4.37 12.73
CA GLY A 43 -5.72 4.72 13.72
C GLY A 43 -5.70 6.23 13.99
N GLY A 44 -5.07 6.60 15.10
CA GLY A 44 -4.88 7.99 15.51
C GLY A 44 -4.02 8.83 14.57
N GLU A 45 -3.72 10.07 14.98
CA GLU A 45 -2.53 10.75 14.48
C GLU A 45 -1.29 9.90 14.78
N GLY A 46 -0.33 9.87 13.87
CA GLY A 46 0.76 8.92 14.01
C GLY A 46 1.91 9.11 13.05
N TYR A 47 2.94 8.29 13.29
CA TYR A 47 4.13 8.22 12.47
C TYR A 47 3.95 7.14 11.43
N PHE A 48 4.12 7.51 10.17
CA PHE A 48 4.21 6.56 9.09
C PHE A 48 5.63 6.04 9.01
N SER A 49 5.80 4.73 9.08
CA SER A 49 7.10 4.09 8.99
C SER A 49 7.14 3.04 7.89
N ILE A 50 8.31 2.91 7.29
CA ILE A 50 8.67 1.71 6.55
C ILE A 50 9.49 0.86 7.50
N THR A 51 8.97 -0.29 7.91
CA THR A 51 9.71 -1.27 8.71
C THR A 51 10.07 -2.45 7.85
N GLU A 52 11.12 -3.18 8.23
CA GLU A 52 11.40 -4.49 7.65
C GLU A 52 10.87 -5.56 8.59
N ASP A 53 9.94 -6.37 8.11
CA ASP A 53 9.48 -7.57 8.81
C ASP A 53 9.88 -8.79 7.97
N PHE A 54 10.58 -9.75 8.59
CA PHE A 54 11.22 -10.88 7.91
C PHE A 54 12.08 -10.48 6.69
N GLY A 55 12.73 -9.32 6.74
CA GLY A 55 13.56 -8.79 5.66
C GLY A 55 12.77 -8.14 4.52
N TYR A 56 11.50 -7.84 4.74
CA TYR A 56 10.62 -7.27 3.73
C TYR A 56 10.05 -5.93 4.17
N PRO A 57 10.14 -4.90 3.32
CA PRO A 57 9.64 -3.59 3.68
C PRO A 57 8.10 -3.60 3.73
N GLN A 58 7.55 -3.06 4.80
CA GLN A 58 6.13 -2.91 5.05
C GLN A 58 5.81 -1.45 5.36
N LEU A 59 4.67 -1.01 4.86
CA LEU A 59 4.11 0.30 5.14
C LEU A 59 3.23 0.24 6.38
N ASN A 60 3.58 0.96 7.44
CA ASN A 60 2.74 1.06 8.64
C ASN A 60 2.07 2.43 8.70
N LEU A 61 0.74 2.42 8.83
CA LEU A 61 -0.06 3.62 9.05
C LEU A 61 -1.19 3.33 10.04
N GLY A 62 -1.01 3.81 11.27
CA GLY A 62 -1.97 3.57 12.35
C GLY A 62 -2.14 2.06 12.61
N VAL A 63 -3.34 1.54 12.36
CA VAL A 63 -3.67 0.11 12.50
C VAL A 63 -3.50 -0.67 11.19
N HIS A 64 -3.04 -0.03 10.12
CA HIS A 64 -2.92 -0.65 8.80
C HIS A 64 -1.46 -0.95 8.45
N VAL A 65 -1.25 -2.17 7.99
CA VAL A 65 0.01 -2.63 7.40
C VAL A 65 -0.25 -3.05 5.95
N LEU A 66 0.59 -2.61 5.02
CA LEU A 66 0.58 -3.03 3.61
C LEU A 66 1.99 -3.43 3.17
N ASP A 67 2.16 -4.55 2.46
CA ASP A 67 3.44 -4.89 1.83
C ASP A 67 3.66 -3.95 0.62
N ILE A 68 4.89 -3.48 0.44
CA ILE A 68 5.26 -2.58 -0.65
C ILE A 68 5.85 -3.32 -1.86
N ARG A 69 5.54 -4.61 -1.99
CA ARG A 69 5.96 -5.46 -3.11
C ARG A 69 4.77 -6.18 -3.73
N ASN A 70 4.98 -6.63 -4.96
CA ASN A 70 4.04 -7.54 -5.60
C ASN A 70 4.24 -8.94 -5.03
N ARG A 71 3.24 -9.45 -4.32
CA ARG A 71 3.27 -10.79 -3.71
C ARG A 71 1.92 -11.47 -3.87
N THR A 72 1.93 -12.79 -3.92
CA THR A 72 0.73 -13.61 -3.75
C THR A 72 1.08 -14.71 -2.77
N GLU A 73 0.19 -14.91 -1.80
CA GLU A 73 0.36 -15.89 -0.75
C GLU A 73 -0.97 -16.62 -0.55
N GLU A 74 -0.88 -17.89 -0.18
CA GLU A 74 -2.02 -18.72 0.14
C GLU A 74 -1.71 -19.42 1.46
N ILE A 75 -2.60 -19.24 2.45
CA ILE A 75 -2.42 -19.72 3.81
C ILE A 75 -3.68 -20.49 4.21
N GLU A 76 -3.50 -21.70 4.73
CA GLU A 76 -4.59 -22.46 5.34
C GLU A 76 -5.02 -21.82 6.66
N ASP A 77 -6.33 -21.75 6.90
CA ASP A 77 -6.84 -21.29 8.19
C ASP A 77 -6.61 -22.37 9.24
N ASN A 78 -5.61 -22.15 10.10
CA ASN A 78 -5.27 -23.06 11.18
C ASN A 78 -6.42 -23.28 12.19
N LEU A 79 -7.45 -22.42 12.18
CA LEU A 79 -8.61 -22.53 13.07
C LEU A 79 -9.78 -23.29 12.44
N LYS A 80 -9.84 -23.41 11.11
CA LYS A 80 -10.96 -24.02 10.39
C LYS A 80 -10.48 -24.87 9.22
N GLU A 81 -10.61 -26.19 9.37
CA GLU A 81 -10.21 -27.14 8.35
C GLU A 81 -10.93 -26.90 7.00
N GLY A 82 -10.16 -26.94 5.92
CA GLY A 82 -10.64 -26.68 4.56
C GLY A 82 -10.94 -25.21 4.27
N CYS A 83 -10.55 -24.28 5.15
CA CYS A 83 -10.55 -22.86 4.87
C CYS A 83 -9.16 -22.37 4.47
N VAL A 84 -9.12 -21.46 3.50
CA VAL A 84 -7.90 -20.91 2.90
C VAL A 84 -8.07 -19.43 2.67
N TYR A 85 -7.04 -18.65 3.00
CA TYR A 85 -6.90 -17.25 2.63
C TYR A 85 -5.92 -17.14 1.48
N LYS A 86 -6.36 -16.54 0.38
CA LYS A 86 -5.50 -16.18 -0.74
C LYS A 86 -5.33 -14.67 -0.79
N SER A 87 -4.13 -14.20 -0.43
CA SER A 87 -3.77 -12.80 -0.42
C SER A 87 -2.92 -12.40 -1.62
N GLN A 88 -3.08 -11.17 -2.05
CA GLN A 88 -2.31 -10.55 -3.12
C GLN A 88 -2.00 -9.10 -2.75
N ASP A 89 -0.72 -8.76 -2.75
CA ASP A 89 -0.21 -7.40 -2.68
C ASP A 89 0.20 -6.94 -4.07
N LYS A 90 -0.13 -5.70 -4.42
CA LYS A 90 0.19 -5.08 -5.69
C LYS A 90 0.60 -3.63 -5.49
N VAL A 91 1.69 -3.24 -6.13
CA VAL A 91 2.22 -1.89 -6.18
C VAL A 91 2.17 -1.39 -7.61
N GLU A 92 1.54 -0.23 -7.79
CA GLU A 92 1.44 0.44 -9.08
C GLU A 92 1.92 1.89 -8.94
N VAL A 93 2.77 2.33 -9.86
CA VAL A 93 3.26 3.71 -9.90
C VAL A 93 2.87 4.33 -11.23
N VAL A 94 2.07 5.39 -11.17
CA VAL A 94 1.57 6.12 -12.35
C VAL A 94 1.80 7.61 -12.13
N GLY A 95 2.76 8.20 -12.86
CA GLY A 95 3.18 9.57 -12.61
C GLY A 95 3.61 9.73 -11.15
N ASP A 96 3.07 10.73 -10.45
CA ASP A 96 3.33 11.02 -9.03
C ASP A 96 2.41 10.29 -8.04
N THR A 97 1.64 9.33 -8.55
CA THR A 97 0.75 8.51 -7.74
C THR A 97 1.35 7.13 -7.54
N THR A 98 1.48 6.73 -6.27
CA THR A 98 1.77 5.34 -5.90
C THR A 98 0.51 4.73 -5.32
N VAL A 99 0.11 3.57 -5.83
CA VAL A 99 -1.04 2.80 -5.37
C VAL A 99 -0.55 1.48 -4.81
N LEU A 100 -0.90 1.19 -3.55
CA LEU A 100 -0.69 -0.11 -2.92
C LEU A 100 -2.06 -0.76 -2.76
N THR A 101 -2.20 -1.99 -3.24
CA THR A 101 -3.44 -2.76 -3.13
C THR A 101 -3.14 -4.09 -2.48
N PHE A 102 -3.76 -4.33 -1.32
CA PHE A 102 -3.86 -5.65 -0.73
C PHE A 102 -5.27 -6.19 -0.97
N LYS A 103 -5.36 -7.45 -1.41
CA LYS A 103 -6.62 -8.18 -1.54
C LYS A 103 -6.46 -9.56 -0.92
N SER A 104 -7.35 -9.95 -0.02
CA SER A 104 -7.40 -11.30 0.55
C SER A 104 -8.78 -11.90 0.33
N GLU A 105 -8.84 -13.06 -0.32
CA GLU A 105 -10.06 -13.85 -0.49
C GLU A 105 -10.04 -15.02 0.49
N HIS A 106 -11.11 -15.13 1.27
CA HIS A 106 -11.32 -16.24 2.19
C HIS A 106 -12.32 -17.22 1.57
N ARG A 107 -11.91 -18.48 1.42
CA ARG A 107 -12.77 -19.58 0.98
C ARG A 107 -12.77 -20.70 1.99
N CYS A 108 -13.93 -21.29 2.24
CA CYS A 108 -14.08 -22.48 3.07
C CYS A 108 -14.76 -23.58 2.27
N GLN A 109 -14.16 -24.77 2.25
CA GLN A 109 -14.67 -25.92 1.51
C GLN A 109 -14.90 -25.58 0.02
N GLY A 110 -13.96 -24.81 -0.55
CA GLY A 110 -14.01 -24.28 -1.92
C GLY A 110 -15.02 -23.14 -2.16
N LYS A 111 -15.90 -22.83 -1.19
CA LYS A 111 -16.92 -21.79 -1.30
C LYS A 111 -16.38 -20.43 -0.84
N TYR A 112 -16.81 -19.39 -1.53
CA TYR A 112 -16.54 -18.01 -1.15
C TYR A 112 -17.14 -17.68 0.22
N VAL A 113 -16.36 -17.07 1.10
CA VAL A 113 -16.80 -16.58 2.41
C VAL A 113 -16.73 -15.05 2.45
N SER A 114 -15.55 -14.49 2.19
CA SER A 114 -15.35 -13.05 2.20
C SER A 114 -14.19 -12.59 1.32
N THR A 115 -14.11 -11.29 1.09
CA THR A 115 -12.93 -10.66 0.49
C THR A 115 -12.64 -9.34 1.18
N LEU A 116 -11.44 -9.21 1.72
CA LEU A 116 -10.90 -7.96 2.24
C LEU A 116 -10.06 -7.29 1.16
N THR A 117 -10.29 -6.00 0.91
CA THR A 117 -9.48 -5.16 0.04
C THR A 117 -9.01 -3.94 0.82
N LYS A 118 -7.72 -3.64 0.76
CA LYS A 118 -7.13 -2.38 1.22
C LYS A 118 -6.46 -1.72 0.02
N LYS A 119 -6.82 -0.48 -0.28
CA LYS A 119 -6.22 0.29 -1.36
C LYS A 119 -5.70 1.62 -0.83
N MET A 120 -4.39 1.73 -0.73
CA MET A 120 -3.69 2.97 -0.39
C MET A 120 -3.32 3.71 -1.67
N THR A 121 -3.64 5.00 -1.73
CA THR A 121 -3.19 5.89 -2.80
C THR A 121 -2.40 7.02 -2.17
N ILE A 122 -1.15 7.16 -2.62
CA ILE A 122 -0.18 8.12 -2.14
C ILE A 122 0.08 9.12 -3.28
N VAL A 123 -0.23 10.39 -3.03
CA VAL A 123 0.01 11.48 -3.97
C VAL A 123 0.62 12.65 -3.23
N LYS A 124 1.93 12.87 -3.42
CA LYS A 124 2.68 13.98 -2.81
C LYS A 124 2.49 14.03 -1.29
N ASP A 125 1.76 15.04 -0.80
CA ASP A 125 1.51 15.30 0.63
C ASP A 125 0.18 14.70 1.11
N ASN A 126 -0.49 13.86 0.31
CA ASN A 126 -1.80 13.30 0.61
C ASN A 126 -1.80 11.78 0.50
N LEU A 127 -2.38 11.14 1.48
CA LEU A 127 -2.62 9.70 1.51
C LEU A 127 -4.11 9.46 1.62
N SER A 128 -4.61 8.49 0.88
CA SER A 128 -5.97 7.98 1.04
C SER A 128 -5.95 6.47 1.10
N LEU A 129 -6.68 5.91 2.07
CA LEU A 129 -6.88 4.49 2.22
C LEU A 129 -8.36 4.19 2.07
N HIS A 130 -8.69 3.21 1.24
CA HIS A 130 -10.00 2.61 1.17
C HIS A 130 -9.89 1.17 1.66
N VAL A 131 -10.70 0.80 2.66
CA VAL A 131 -10.78 -0.58 3.14
C VAL A 131 -12.22 -1.05 3.00
N ALA A 132 -12.40 -2.20 2.37
CA ALA A 132 -13.69 -2.83 2.22
C ALA A 132 -13.59 -4.34 2.44
N GLN A 133 -14.53 -4.88 3.20
CA GLN A 133 -14.78 -6.31 3.28
C GLN A 133 -16.14 -6.63 2.68
N LEU A 134 -16.17 -7.55 1.73
CA LEU A 134 -17.39 -8.12 1.16
C LEU A 134 -17.59 -9.55 1.67
N GLY A 135 -18.83 -10.03 1.68
CA GLY A 135 -19.19 -11.34 2.24
C GLY A 135 -19.58 -11.24 3.72
N GLU A 136 -19.12 -12.19 4.52
CA GLU A 136 -19.29 -12.15 5.99
C GLU A 136 -18.58 -10.93 6.61
N ASP A 137 -19.16 -10.39 7.68
CA ASP A 137 -18.67 -9.20 8.40
C ASP A 137 -18.39 -8.00 7.49
N LYS A 138 -19.38 -7.63 6.68
CA LYS A 138 -19.26 -6.56 5.68
C LYS A 138 -19.00 -5.20 6.32
N PHE A 139 -17.98 -4.50 5.83
CA PHE A 139 -17.72 -3.10 6.14
C PHE A 139 -17.06 -2.37 4.95
N ASP A 140 -17.16 -1.05 4.94
CA ASP A 140 -16.53 -0.18 3.95
C ASP A 140 -16.24 1.17 4.62
N PHE A 141 -14.97 1.60 4.62
CA PHE A 141 -14.58 2.90 5.13
C PHE A 141 -13.39 3.50 4.39
N ARG A 142 -13.24 4.81 4.55
CA ARG A 142 -12.18 5.59 3.92
C ARG A 142 -11.49 6.48 4.94
N CYS A 143 -10.18 6.56 4.80
CA CYS A 143 -9.32 7.39 5.62
C CYS A 143 -8.48 8.29 4.71
N THR A 144 -8.21 9.52 5.14
CA THR A 144 -7.25 10.39 4.46
C THR A 144 -6.30 11.03 5.46
N TRP A 145 -5.06 11.25 5.03
CA TRP A 145 -4.03 11.93 5.82
C TRP A 145 -3.26 12.93 4.99
N ILE A 146 -2.71 13.93 5.67
CA ILE A 146 -1.88 14.98 5.07
C ILE A 146 -0.51 14.98 5.75
N ILE A 147 0.56 15.09 4.95
CA ILE A 147 1.91 15.36 5.45
C ILE A 147 1.99 16.83 5.83
N PRO A 148 2.19 17.19 7.11
CA PRO A 148 2.43 18.57 7.48
C PRO A 148 3.70 19.04 6.79
N LYS A 149 3.63 20.17 6.08
CA LYS A 149 4.81 20.79 5.49
C LYS A 149 5.79 21.09 6.63
N ARG A 150 6.98 20.48 6.62
CA ARG A 150 8.04 20.84 7.56
C ARG A 150 8.26 22.36 7.46
N LYS A 151 8.09 23.09 8.57
CA LYS A 151 8.58 24.47 8.64
C LYS A 151 10.09 24.38 8.47
N ILE A 152 10.59 24.80 7.31
CA ILE A 152 12.03 25.04 7.15
C ILE A 152 12.32 26.21 8.09
N ASP A 153 12.92 25.93 9.24
CA ASP A 153 13.39 26.98 10.13
C ASP A 153 14.39 27.84 9.35
N SER A 154 13.96 29.04 8.97
CA SER A 154 14.76 30.01 8.21
C SER A 154 15.96 30.56 9.00
N LYS A 155 16.28 29.97 10.16
CA LYS A 155 17.34 30.40 11.07
C LYS A 155 18.73 29.85 10.74
N ASN A 156 18.84 28.90 9.81
CA ASN A 156 20.13 28.37 9.34
C ASN A 156 20.40 28.69 7.86
N ARG A 157 20.18 29.94 7.44
CA ARG A 157 20.91 30.43 6.26
C ARG A 157 22.32 30.82 6.72
N PRO A 158 23.40 30.13 6.28
CA PRO A 158 24.73 30.68 6.45
C PRO A 158 24.74 32.07 5.79
N GLY A 159 25.14 33.08 6.55
CA GLY A 159 25.26 34.45 6.09
C GLY A 159 26.09 34.50 4.81
N LYS A 160 25.61 35.29 3.85
CA LYS A 160 26.37 35.71 2.67
C LYS A 160 27.65 36.42 3.08
#